data_AF-A0A2D5IN02-F1
#
_entry.id   AF-A0A2D5IN02-F1
#
_cell.length_a   1.000
_cell.length_b   1.000
_cell.length_c   1.000
_cell.angle_alpha   90.00
_cell.angle_beta   90.00
_cell.angle_gamma   90.00
#
_symmetry.space_group_name_H-M   'P 1'
#
loop_
_entity.id
_entity.type
_entity.pdbx_description
1 polymer ?
#
loop_
_entity_poly.entity_id
_entity_poly.type
_entity_poly.pdbx_seq_one_letter_code
_entity_poly.pdbx_strand_id
1 'polypeptide(L)'
;MMSTLATVVWWLTLVAWTAAIIAPAATAMSAFTSLPAMEVRTDRIEPFFAEDTEGAGRFIAGYVTHPVFQASDRVQLGCAVIGVVLLAVRRGAPVGRPKSIARRLATTTMILAVATLSWYLLFISPSVESTLETWRSAVDAGDRGAATAAYAAFDPWHRSAERGMSLILGAVLLTVVVSGAGSTPPRSASR
;
A
#
# COMPACT_ATOMS: atom_id res chain seq x y z
N MET A 1 -6.73 -29.67 14.63
CA MET A 1 -7.46 -28.39 14.63
C MET A 1 -6.55 -27.15 14.54
N MET A 2 -5.47 -27.03 15.32
CA MET A 2 -4.61 -25.82 15.32
C MET A 2 -3.93 -25.48 13.98
N SER A 3 -3.69 -26.43 13.07
CA SER A 3 -3.11 -26.10 11.76
C SER A 3 -4.13 -25.45 10.81
N THR A 4 -5.38 -25.92 10.83
CA THR A 4 -6.43 -25.42 9.92
C THR A 4 -6.75 -23.96 10.20
N LEU A 5 -6.90 -23.59 11.47
CA LEU A 5 -7.16 -22.19 11.86
C LEU A 5 -6.01 -21.26 11.42
N ALA A 6 -4.77 -21.66 11.64
CA ALA A 6 -3.60 -20.86 11.22
C ALA A 6 -3.55 -20.67 9.70
N THR A 7 -3.88 -21.71 8.92
CA THR A 7 -3.96 -21.62 7.46
C THR A 7 -5.12 -20.71 7.02
N VAL A 8 -6.28 -20.76 7.67
CA VAL A 8 -7.40 -19.85 7.37
C VAL A 8 -7.02 -18.40 7.66
N VAL A 9 -6.47 -18.12 8.84
CA VAL A 9 -6.03 -16.76 9.23
C VAL A 9 -4.95 -16.25 8.27
N TRP A 10 -4.02 -17.12 7.86
CA TRP A 10 -3.00 -16.78 6.87
C TRP A 10 -3.60 -16.32 5.55
N TRP A 11 -4.54 -17.08 4.98
CA TRP A 11 -5.18 -16.71 3.73
C TRP A 11 -6.02 -15.43 3.85
N LEU A 12 -6.78 -15.28 4.93
CA LEU A 12 -7.53 -14.04 5.20
C LEU A 12 -6.60 -12.83 5.32
N THR A 13 -5.44 -13.01 5.97
CA THR A 13 -4.42 -11.96 6.10
C THR A 13 -3.87 -11.55 4.73
N LEU A 14 -3.53 -12.52 3.88
CA LEU A 14 -3.01 -12.22 2.54
C LEU A 14 -4.06 -11.53 1.64
N VAL A 15 -5.32 -11.97 1.71
CA VAL A 15 -6.43 -11.34 0.98
C VAL A 15 -6.65 -9.91 1.47
N ALA A 16 -6.75 -9.71 2.78
CA ALA A 16 -6.95 -8.40 3.38
C ALA A 16 -5.79 -7.44 3.05
N TRP A 17 -4.53 -7.93 3.11
CA TRP A 17 -3.36 -7.12 2.75
C TRP A 17 -3.37 -6.74 1.27
N THR A 18 -3.68 -7.69 0.38
CA THR A 18 -3.79 -7.40 -1.06
C THR A 18 -4.88 -6.35 -1.33
N ALA A 19 -6.06 -6.51 -0.71
CA ALA A 19 -7.17 -5.57 -0.84
C ALA A 19 -6.81 -4.18 -0.30
N ALA A 20 -6.09 -4.11 0.83
CA ALA A 20 -5.64 -2.87 1.41
C ALA A 20 -4.71 -2.07 0.49
N ILE A 21 -3.99 -2.71 -0.43
CA ILE A 21 -3.13 -2.03 -1.41
C ILE A 21 -3.91 -1.65 -2.68
N ILE A 22 -4.75 -2.56 -3.18
CA ILE A 22 -5.47 -2.35 -4.45
C ILE A 22 -6.59 -1.32 -4.31
N ALA A 23 -7.34 -1.33 -3.21
CA ALA A 23 -8.48 -0.43 -3.03
C ALA A 23 -8.08 1.06 -3.06
N PRO A 24 -7.06 1.52 -2.31
CA PRO A 24 -6.60 2.91 -2.40
C PRO A 24 -6.05 3.26 -3.77
N ALA A 25 -5.38 2.33 -4.47
CA ALA A 25 -4.90 2.57 -5.82
C ALA A 25 -6.07 2.82 -6.79
N ALA A 26 -7.13 2.01 -6.72
CA ALA A 26 -8.34 2.22 -7.50
C ALA A 26 -9.04 3.54 -7.13
N THR A 27 -9.13 3.87 -5.84
CA THR A 27 -9.67 5.15 -5.38
C THR A 27 -8.86 6.33 -5.90
N ALA A 28 -7.52 6.25 -5.87
CA ALA A 28 -6.64 7.28 -6.39
C ALA A 28 -6.81 7.45 -7.90
N MET A 29 -6.79 6.35 -8.67
CA MET A 29 -7.03 6.39 -10.10
C MET A 29 -8.37 7.07 -10.43
N SER A 30 -9.45 6.76 -9.69
CA SER A 30 -10.75 7.39 -9.89
C SER A 30 -10.72 8.88 -9.51
N ALA A 31 -10.20 9.24 -8.35
CA ALA A 31 -10.20 10.63 -7.87
C ALA A 31 -9.34 11.54 -8.76
N PHE A 32 -8.11 11.12 -9.10
CA PHE A 32 -7.18 11.91 -9.91
C PHE A 32 -7.54 11.98 -11.40
N THR A 33 -8.51 11.19 -11.87
CA THR A 33 -9.06 11.30 -13.23
C THR A 33 -10.40 12.02 -13.25
N SER A 34 -11.29 11.70 -12.32
CA SER A 34 -12.68 12.17 -12.35
C SER A 34 -12.83 13.58 -11.80
N LEU A 35 -12.12 13.94 -10.72
CA LEU A 35 -12.26 15.28 -10.13
C LEU A 35 -11.71 16.38 -11.05
N PRO A 36 -10.56 16.20 -11.73
CA PRO A 36 -10.14 17.14 -12.77
C PRO A 36 -11.11 17.22 -13.95
N ALA A 37 -11.65 16.08 -14.42
CA ALA A 37 -12.59 16.05 -15.54
C ALA A 37 -13.94 16.71 -15.24
N MET A 38 -14.34 16.76 -13.95
CA MET A 38 -15.52 17.49 -13.48
C MET A 38 -15.22 18.96 -13.15
N GLU A 39 -13.97 19.42 -13.36
CA GLU A 39 -13.52 20.77 -13.04
C GLU A 39 -13.86 21.18 -11.61
N VAL A 40 -13.71 20.27 -10.64
CA VAL A 40 -14.10 20.55 -9.25
C VAL A 40 -13.23 21.66 -8.66
N ARG A 41 -13.88 22.68 -8.07
CA ARG A 41 -13.23 23.83 -7.45
C ARG A 41 -13.84 24.13 -6.08
N THR A 42 -13.13 24.93 -5.30
CA THR A 42 -13.64 25.53 -4.06
C THR A 42 -13.15 26.96 -3.95
N ASP A 43 -13.96 27.85 -3.38
CA ASP A 43 -13.64 29.28 -3.16
C ASP A 43 -12.29 29.48 -2.46
N ARG A 44 -11.91 28.54 -1.58
CA ARG A 44 -10.64 28.57 -0.83
C ARG A 44 -9.39 28.54 -1.71
N ILE A 45 -9.40 27.78 -2.81
CA ILE A 45 -8.20 27.52 -3.63
C ILE A 45 -8.28 28.21 -5.00
N GLU A 46 -9.42 28.80 -5.32
CA GLU A 46 -9.66 29.51 -6.57
C GLU A 46 -8.64 30.64 -6.81
N PRO A 47 -8.23 31.46 -5.82
CA PRO A 47 -7.20 32.48 -6.04
C PRO A 47 -5.84 31.91 -6.46
N PHE A 48 -5.49 30.71 -5.97
CA PHE A 48 -4.22 30.07 -6.29
C PHE A 48 -4.22 29.49 -7.71
N PHE A 49 -5.25 28.70 -8.05
CA PHE A 49 -5.33 27.96 -9.31
C PHE A 49 -5.91 28.78 -10.47
N ALA A 50 -6.74 29.82 -10.21
CA ALA A 50 -7.29 30.75 -11.20
C ALA A 50 -8.02 30.09 -12.39
N GLU A 51 -7.35 29.80 -13.50
CA GLU A 51 -7.93 29.10 -14.67
C GLU A 51 -7.48 27.63 -14.76
N ASP A 52 -6.56 27.19 -13.90
CA ASP A 52 -6.05 25.81 -13.82
C ASP A 52 -7.04 24.90 -13.06
N THR A 53 -8.14 24.57 -13.73
CA THR A 53 -9.17 23.65 -13.21
C THR A 53 -8.63 22.24 -13.01
N GLU A 54 -7.68 21.80 -13.84
CA GLU A 54 -7.05 20.49 -13.73
C GLU A 54 -6.18 20.39 -12.46
N GLY A 55 -5.33 21.39 -12.20
CA GLY A 55 -4.52 21.48 -10.98
C GLY A 55 -5.38 21.55 -9.72
N ALA A 56 -6.46 22.34 -9.73
CA ALA A 56 -7.41 22.41 -8.63
C ALA A 56 -8.09 21.05 -8.37
N GLY A 57 -8.53 20.36 -9.42
CA GLY A 57 -9.12 19.03 -9.31
C GLY A 57 -8.15 17.99 -8.72
N ARG A 58 -6.88 18.02 -9.14
CA ARG A 58 -5.83 17.13 -8.60
C ARG A 58 -5.50 17.45 -7.14
N PHE A 59 -5.48 18.73 -6.76
CA PHE A 59 -5.30 19.14 -5.37
C PHE A 59 -6.40 18.58 -4.48
N ILE A 60 -7.67 18.71 -4.89
CA ILE A 60 -8.82 18.17 -4.16
C ILE A 60 -8.78 16.64 -4.13
N ALA A 61 -8.40 15.98 -5.24
CA ALA A 61 -8.21 14.53 -5.27
C ALA A 61 -7.20 14.05 -4.22
N GLY A 62 -6.09 14.78 -4.05
CA GLY A 62 -5.13 14.54 -2.99
C GLY A 62 -5.73 14.62 -1.58
N TYR A 63 -6.65 15.54 -1.31
CA TYR A 63 -7.36 15.60 -0.03
C TYR A 63 -8.34 14.45 0.18
N VAL A 64 -9.13 14.10 -0.84
CA VAL A 64 -10.15 13.05 -0.75
C VAL A 64 -9.51 11.65 -0.57
N THR A 65 -8.39 11.41 -1.24
CA THR A 65 -7.70 10.10 -1.21
C THR A 65 -6.86 9.90 0.04
N HIS A 66 -6.41 10.99 0.66
CA HIS A 66 -5.46 10.93 1.77
C HIS A 66 -5.92 10.08 2.98
N PRO A 67 -7.16 10.22 3.50
CA PRO A 67 -7.67 9.35 4.56
C PRO A 67 -7.71 7.87 4.18
N VAL A 68 -7.92 7.56 2.89
CA VAL A 68 -7.96 6.19 2.37
C VAL A 68 -6.55 5.58 2.40
N PHE A 69 -5.52 6.34 2.05
CA PHE A 69 -4.13 5.90 2.18
C PHE A 69 -3.74 5.66 3.65
N GLN A 70 -4.10 6.57 4.56
CA GLN A 70 -3.84 6.37 6.00
C GLN A 70 -4.56 5.13 6.55
N ALA A 71 -5.80 4.88 6.12
CA ALA A 71 -6.54 3.67 6.51
C ALA A 71 -5.86 2.41 5.96
N SER A 72 -5.39 2.44 4.71
CA SER A 72 -4.62 1.36 4.10
C SER A 72 -3.38 1.01 4.92
N ASP A 73 -2.56 2.00 5.27
CA ASP A 73 -1.32 1.79 6.03
C ASP A 73 -1.58 1.07 7.36
N ARG A 74 -2.67 1.43 8.06
CA ARG A 74 -3.09 0.78 9.31
C ARG A 74 -3.50 -0.67 9.08
N VAL A 75 -4.25 -0.96 8.03
CA VAL A 75 -4.67 -2.34 7.69
C VAL A 75 -3.47 -3.18 7.28
N GLN A 76 -2.57 -2.63 6.46
CA GLN A 76 -1.33 -3.29 6.07
C GLN A 76 -0.45 -3.60 7.28
N LEU A 77 -0.29 -2.66 8.21
CA LEU A 77 0.43 -2.88 9.47
C LEU A 77 -0.21 -4.00 10.30
N GLY A 78 -1.55 -4.01 10.42
CA GLY A 78 -2.28 -5.09 11.09
C GLY A 78 -2.02 -6.45 10.45
N CYS A 79 -2.07 -6.52 9.12
CA CYS A 79 -1.77 -7.75 8.37
C CYS A 79 -0.31 -8.20 8.56
N ALA A 80 0.64 -7.26 8.56
CA ALA A 80 2.05 -7.54 8.82
C ALA A 80 2.27 -8.14 10.21
N VAL A 81 1.65 -7.57 11.24
CA VAL A 81 1.73 -8.07 12.63
C VAL A 81 1.17 -9.50 12.71
N ILE A 82 -0.04 -9.73 12.19
CA ILE A 82 -0.67 -11.07 12.19
C ILE A 82 0.23 -12.06 11.45
N GLY A 83 0.76 -11.66 10.30
CA GLY A 83 1.69 -12.43 9.49
C GLY A 83 2.94 -12.86 10.27
N VAL A 84 3.63 -11.91 10.90
CA VAL A 84 4.83 -12.18 11.71
C VAL A 84 4.51 -13.11 12.88
N VAL A 85 3.39 -12.90 13.58
CA VAL A 85 2.95 -13.78 14.67
C VAL A 85 2.71 -15.20 14.16
N LEU A 86 2.04 -15.36 13.02
CA LEU A 86 1.82 -16.68 12.41
C LEU A 86 3.16 -17.36 12.04
N LEU A 87 4.09 -16.62 11.43
CA LEU A 87 5.43 -17.14 11.11
C LEU A 87 6.18 -17.57 12.37
N ALA A 88 6.12 -16.81 13.45
CA ALA A 88 6.79 -17.13 14.72
C ALA A 88 6.18 -18.39 15.37
N VAL A 89 4.86 -18.42 15.57
CA VAL A 89 4.14 -19.53 16.22
C VAL A 89 4.30 -20.84 15.43
N ARG A 90 4.30 -20.77 14.10
CA ARG A 90 4.37 -21.95 13.22
C ARG A 90 5.79 -22.28 12.77
N ARG A 91 6.78 -21.46 13.13
CA ARG A 91 8.18 -21.53 12.69
C ARG A 91 8.28 -21.54 11.16
N GLY A 92 7.60 -20.60 10.52
CA GLY A 92 7.44 -20.45 9.07
C GLY A 92 5.98 -20.50 8.61
N ALA A 93 5.76 -20.29 7.31
CA ALA A 93 4.42 -20.18 6.74
C ALA A 93 3.54 -21.41 7.06
N PRO A 94 2.25 -21.22 7.45
CA PRO A 94 1.31 -22.29 7.81
C PRO A 94 0.74 -23.02 6.59
N VAL A 95 1.58 -23.27 5.59
CA VAL A 95 1.25 -23.92 4.32
C VAL A 95 2.40 -24.85 3.91
N GLY A 96 2.09 -25.87 3.11
CA GLY A 96 3.07 -26.85 2.67
C GLY A 96 3.61 -27.78 3.75
N ARG A 97 4.35 -28.78 3.30
CA ARG A 97 5.01 -29.75 4.19
C ARG A 97 6.18 -29.09 4.95
N PRO A 98 6.51 -29.57 6.16
CA PRO A 98 7.76 -29.20 6.82
C PRO A 98 8.94 -29.38 5.87
N LYS A 99 9.87 -28.40 5.85
CA LYS A 99 11.05 -28.36 4.97
C LYS A 99 10.79 -28.23 3.46
N SER A 100 9.54 -28.09 3.00
CA SER A 100 9.25 -27.86 1.58
C SER A 100 9.79 -26.51 1.08
N ILE A 101 10.17 -26.46 -0.19
CA ILE A 101 10.63 -25.22 -0.83
C ILE A 101 9.54 -24.14 -0.86
N ALA A 102 8.28 -24.55 -1.10
CA ALA A 102 7.13 -23.63 -1.09
C ALA A 102 6.98 -22.94 0.27
N ARG A 103 7.07 -23.69 1.38
CA ARG A 103 7.00 -23.10 2.73
C ARG A 103 8.15 -22.10 2.98
N ARG A 104 9.37 -22.42 2.53
CA ARG A 104 10.52 -21.52 2.68
C ARG A 104 10.31 -20.24 1.88
N LEU A 105 9.96 -20.37 0.60
CA LEU A 105 9.70 -19.24 -0.28
C LEU A 105 8.57 -18.35 0.26
N ALA A 106 7.42 -18.92 0.65
CA ALA A 106 6.32 -18.16 1.25
C ALA A 106 6.72 -17.43 2.54
N THR A 107 7.58 -18.05 3.36
CA THR A 107 8.13 -17.40 4.55
C THR A 107 9.03 -16.22 4.16
N THR A 108 9.96 -16.43 3.23
CA THR A 108 10.90 -15.39 2.78
C THR A 108 10.19 -14.22 2.13
N THR A 109 9.21 -14.47 1.26
CA THR A 109 8.47 -13.40 0.56
C THR A 109 7.56 -12.63 1.51
N MET A 110 6.99 -13.30 2.52
CA MET A 110 6.26 -12.62 3.59
C MET A 110 7.18 -11.72 4.41
N ILE A 111 8.37 -12.19 4.78
CA ILE A 111 9.38 -11.38 5.49
C ILE A 111 9.79 -10.18 4.64
N LEU A 112 9.98 -10.36 3.33
CA LEU A 112 10.29 -9.28 2.40
C LEU A 112 9.16 -8.23 2.36
N ALA A 113 7.89 -8.66 2.30
CA ALA A 113 6.75 -7.75 2.34
C ALA A 113 6.73 -6.94 3.64
N VAL A 114 6.91 -7.59 4.79
CA VAL A 114 6.97 -6.93 6.11
C VAL A 114 8.16 -5.98 6.23
N ALA A 115 9.34 -6.37 5.76
CA ALA A 115 10.53 -5.53 5.80
C ALA A 115 10.36 -4.28 4.92
N THR A 116 9.78 -4.45 3.73
CA THR A 116 9.50 -3.34 2.81
C THR A 116 8.44 -2.41 3.38
N LEU A 117 7.36 -2.94 3.96
CA LEU A 117 6.35 -2.14 4.65
C LEU A 117 6.94 -1.37 5.82
N SER A 118 7.78 -2.01 6.64
CA SER A 118 8.46 -1.34 7.77
C SER A 118 9.32 -0.19 7.28
N TRP A 119 10.11 -0.39 6.22
CA TRP A 119 10.91 0.67 5.62
C TRP A 119 10.03 1.82 5.08
N TYR A 120 8.95 1.48 4.38
CA TYR A 120 7.99 2.46 3.87
C TYR A 120 7.38 3.30 5.01
N LEU A 121 6.82 2.66 6.04
CA LEU A 121 6.12 3.34 7.14
C LEU A 121 7.07 4.19 8.01
N LEU A 122 8.31 3.76 8.20
CA LEU A 122 9.26 4.44 9.08
C LEU A 122 10.04 5.57 8.40
N PHE A 123 10.31 5.46 7.10
CA PHE A 123 11.21 6.40 6.42
C PHE A 123 10.55 7.17 5.27
N ILE A 124 9.62 6.53 4.55
CA ILE A 124 9.01 7.13 3.35
C ILE A 124 7.73 7.88 3.68
N SER A 125 6.77 7.20 4.32
CA SER A 125 5.45 7.76 4.64
C SER A 125 5.53 9.08 5.43
N PRO A 126 6.38 9.22 6.47
CA PRO A 126 6.50 10.50 7.20
C PRO A 126 7.02 11.64 6.32
N SER A 127 7.95 11.35 5.41
CA SER A 127 8.53 12.35 4.50
C SER A 127 7.53 12.79 3.44
N VAL A 128 6.74 11.84 2.90
CA VAL A 128 5.62 12.14 1.99
C VAL A 128 4.61 13.03 2.70
N GLU A 129 4.23 12.72 3.94
CA GLU A 129 3.23 13.49 4.68
C GLU A 129 3.68 14.92 4.95
N SER A 130 4.89 15.08 5.49
CA SER A 130 5.44 16.39 5.81
C SER A 130 5.56 17.30 4.58
N THR A 131 6.03 16.76 3.45
CA THR A 131 6.17 17.53 2.21
C THR A 131 4.82 17.85 1.57
N LEU A 132 3.84 16.94 1.66
CA LEU A 132 2.47 17.15 1.19
C LEU A 132 1.75 18.24 2.01
N GLU A 133 1.91 18.23 3.34
CA GLU A 133 1.34 19.24 4.23
C GLU A 133 1.96 20.61 3.98
N THR A 134 3.27 20.68 3.75
CA THR A 134 3.97 21.90 3.36
C THR A 134 3.43 22.46 2.04
N TRP A 135 3.21 21.59 1.04
CA TRP A 135 2.63 22.00 -0.24
C TRP A 135 1.21 22.53 -0.08
N ARG A 136 0.36 21.82 0.68
CA ARG A 136 -1.01 22.25 0.99
C ARG A 136 -1.05 23.62 1.67
N SER A 137 -0.20 23.83 2.66
CA SER A 137 -0.09 25.12 3.35
C SER A 137 0.33 26.25 2.43
N ALA A 138 1.24 26.00 1.47
CA ALA A 138 1.68 27.01 0.51
C ALA A 138 0.57 27.36 -0.50
N VAL A 139 -0.21 26.36 -0.95
CA VAL A 139 -1.39 26.58 -1.79
C VAL A 139 -2.43 27.42 -1.05
N ASP A 140 -2.72 27.08 0.20
CA ASP A 140 -3.68 27.82 1.03
C ASP A 140 -3.23 29.27 1.30
N ALA A 141 -1.92 29.52 1.37
CA ALA A 141 -1.36 30.86 1.53
C ALA A 141 -1.30 31.68 0.23
N GLY A 142 -1.63 31.08 -0.93
CA GLY A 142 -1.49 31.75 -2.22
C GLY A 142 -0.03 31.85 -2.73
N ASP A 143 0.94 31.23 -2.05
CA ASP A 143 2.36 31.35 -2.38
C ASP A 143 2.80 30.31 -3.41
N ARG A 144 2.78 30.72 -4.68
CA ARG A 144 3.17 29.86 -5.82
C ARG A 144 4.64 29.45 -5.78
N GLY A 145 5.53 30.30 -5.27
CA GLY A 145 6.95 30.01 -5.18
C GLY A 145 7.21 28.90 -4.16
N ALA A 146 6.64 29.06 -2.96
CA ALA A 146 6.70 28.05 -1.92
C ALA A 146 6.01 26.74 -2.33
N ALA A 147 4.85 26.81 -2.98
CA ALA A 147 4.14 25.61 -3.45
C ALA A 147 4.97 24.83 -4.49
N THR A 148 5.61 25.53 -5.43
CA THR A 148 6.48 24.89 -6.43
C THR A 148 7.68 24.19 -5.78
N ALA A 149 8.33 24.86 -4.81
CA ALA A 149 9.45 24.29 -4.08
C ALA A 149 9.03 23.07 -3.22
N ALA A 150 7.87 23.17 -2.54
CA ALA A 150 7.33 22.07 -1.74
C ALA A 150 6.95 20.85 -2.60
N TYR A 151 6.34 21.08 -3.78
CA TYR A 151 6.03 20.00 -4.72
C TYR A 151 7.30 19.32 -5.26
N ALA A 152 8.35 20.10 -5.55
CA ALA A 152 9.65 19.56 -5.96
C ALA A 152 10.31 18.69 -4.88
N ALA A 153 10.08 19.01 -3.60
CA ALA A 153 10.53 18.20 -2.47
C ALA A 153 9.67 16.94 -2.26
N PHE A 154 8.36 17.02 -2.57
CA PHE A 154 7.41 15.91 -2.47
C PHE A 154 7.66 14.82 -3.52
N ASP A 155 7.90 15.19 -4.78
CA ASP A 155 7.93 14.24 -5.91
C ASP A 155 8.92 13.05 -5.75
N PRO A 156 10.18 13.24 -5.29
CA PRO A 156 11.09 12.11 -5.06
C PRO A 156 10.57 11.13 -4.00
N TRP A 157 9.92 11.63 -2.94
CA TRP A 157 9.34 10.80 -1.89
C TRP A 157 8.10 10.06 -2.38
N HIS A 158 7.25 10.73 -3.15
CA HIS A 158 6.10 10.11 -3.81
C HIS A 158 6.52 8.95 -4.72
N ARG A 159 7.52 9.16 -5.60
CA ARG A 159 8.05 8.09 -6.45
C ARG A 159 8.67 6.94 -5.65
N SER A 160 9.28 7.24 -4.50
CA SER A 160 9.81 6.21 -3.60
C SER A 160 8.67 5.41 -2.94
N ALA A 161 7.58 6.08 -2.56
CA ALA A 161 6.37 5.44 -2.05
C ALA A 161 5.73 4.51 -3.08
N GLU A 162 5.58 4.95 -4.34
CA GLU A 162 5.04 4.12 -5.43
C GLU A 162 5.85 2.84 -5.64
N ARG A 163 7.18 2.95 -5.65
CA ARG A 163 8.09 1.80 -5.77
C ARG A 163 7.98 0.88 -4.56
N GLY A 164 7.92 1.45 -3.35
CA GLY A 164 7.72 0.72 -2.11
C GLY A 164 6.43 -0.10 -2.14
N MET A 165 5.30 0.54 -2.46
CA MET A 165 4.00 -0.12 -2.57
C MET A 165 3.98 -1.21 -3.65
N SER A 166 4.62 -0.97 -4.80
CA SER A 166 4.74 -1.97 -5.87
C SER A 166 5.53 -3.20 -5.40
N LEU A 167 6.62 -3.00 -4.65
CA LEU A 167 7.42 -4.08 -4.08
C LEU A 167 6.65 -4.86 -3.00
N ILE A 168 5.91 -4.16 -2.13
CA ILE A 168 5.04 -4.79 -1.13
C ILE A 168 3.99 -5.65 -1.83
N LEU A 169 3.27 -5.11 -2.82
CA LEU A 169 2.27 -5.85 -3.57
C LEU A 169 2.87 -7.08 -4.26
N GLY A 170 4.00 -6.90 -4.96
CA GLY A 170 4.70 -8.00 -5.61
C GLY A 170 5.09 -9.12 -4.63
N ALA A 171 5.61 -8.75 -3.45
CA ALA A 171 5.97 -9.71 -2.40
C ALA A 171 4.74 -10.41 -1.79
N VAL A 172 3.64 -9.70 -1.54
CA VAL A 172 2.38 -10.28 -1.05
C VAL A 172 1.78 -11.23 -2.08
N LEU A 173 1.71 -10.83 -3.36
CA LEU A 173 1.20 -11.69 -4.44
C LEU A 173 2.08 -12.93 -4.65
N LEU A 174 3.40 -12.79 -4.59
CA LEU A 174 4.29 -13.94 -4.65
C LEU A 174 4.08 -14.87 -3.44
N THR A 175 3.85 -14.32 -2.26
CA THR A 175 3.49 -15.08 -1.05
C THR A 175 2.19 -15.86 -1.25
N VAL A 176 1.18 -15.24 -1.86
CA VAL A 176 -0.10 -15.88 -2.24
C VAL A 176 0.15 -17.06 -3.19
N VAL A 177 0.85 -16.84 -4.30
CA VAL A 177 1.10 -17.86 -5.33
C VAL A 177 1.85 -19.06 -4.75
N VAL A 178 2.93 -18.79 -4.02
CA VAL A 178 3.75 -19.85 -3.42
C VAL A 178 3.00 -20.59 -2.31
N SER A 179 2.18 -19.88 -1.51
CA SER A 179 1.31 -20.50 -0.51
C SER A 179 0.26 -21.42 -1.16
N GLY A 180 -0.28 -21.01 -2.31
CA GLY A 180 -1.23 -21.81 -3.09
C GLY A 180 -0.58 -23.08 -3.62
N ALA A 181 0.60 -22.96 -4.24
CA ALA A 181 1.38 -24.11 -4.69
C ALA A 181 1.70 -25.08 -3.53
N GLY A 182 2.09 -24.56 -2.37
CA GLY A 182 2.34 -25.35 -1.16
C GLY A 182 1.10 -26.03 -0.58
N SER A 183 -0.10 -25.57 -0.92
CA SER A 183 -1.37 -26.12 -0.40
C SER A 183 -1.97 -27.21 -1.29
N THR A 184 -1.38 -27.49 -2.46
CA THR A 184 -1.86 -28.54 -3.37
C THR A 184 -1.52 -29.95 -2.86
N PRO A 185 -2.46 -30.93 -2.93
CA PRO A 185 -2.15 -32.32 -2.62
C PRO A 185 -1.08 -32.87 -3.56
N PRO A 186 -0.22 -33.80 -3.12
CA PRO A 186 0.65 -34.52 -4.04
C PRO A 186 -0.22 -35.20 -5.11
N ARG A 187 0.15 -35.09 -6.39
CA ARG A 187 -0.47 -35.91 -7.43
C ARG A 187 -0.36 -37.37 -7.01
N SER A 188 -1.49 -38.05 -6.81
CA SER A 188 -1.49 -39.49 -6.65
C SER A 188 -0.91 -40.07 -7.93
N ALA A 189 0.27 -40.68 -7.85
CA ALA A 189 0.74 -41.52 -8.93
C ALA A 189 -0.27 -42.67 -9.04
N SER A 190 -1.16 -42.60 -10.03
CA SER A 190 -1.91 -43.77 -10.47
C SER A 190 -0.87 -44.82 -10.86
N ARG A 191 -0.72 -45.83 -10.02
CA ARG A 191 -0.04 -47.07 -10.39
C ARG A 191 -0.98 -47.91 -11.22
#